data_AF-A0A9D7BHV9-F1
#
_entry.id   AF-A0A9D7BHV9-F1
#
_cell.length_a   1.000
_cell.length_b   1.000
_cell.length_c   1.000
_cell.angle_alpha   90.00
_cell.angle_beta   90.00
_cell.angle_gamma   90.00
#
_symmetry.space_group_name_H-M   'P 1'
#
loop_
_entity.id
_entity.type
_entity.pdbx_description
1 polymer ?
#
loop_
_entity_poly.entity_id
_entity_poly.type
_entity_poly.pdbx_seq_one_letter_code
_entity_poly.pdbx_strand_id
1 'polypeptide(L)'
;MSLGAQNAYSVDVEGASKKILEEVFKKMVKEFGKLQENKKAREFFMMAGKAGRINGSSPVDIYAKFEEGKGMATTYFWVDLGGAFVNSQEHQKQSDGIKTFMKDYYIECRRVVVQEELKDEEKNLEKLEKELTKLKKKNEDYHEDIEKAKEKIKEAEKNIEQNVVDQENKTKEIDGQKNVVGEVTKKLNNLGKD
;
A
#
# COMPACT_ATOMS: atom_id res chain seq x y z
N MET A 1 -14.50 9.99 39.15
CA MET A 1 -15.76 10.66 39.56
C MET A 1 -16.07 11.66 38.46
N SER A 2 -17.34 11.80 38.06
CA SER A 2 -17.74 12.87 37.15
C SER A 2 -17.76 14.19 37.93
N LEU A 3 -17.09 15.22 37.42
CA LEU A 3 -17.03 16.56 38.03
C LEU A 3 -18.13 17.50 37.52
N GLY A 4 -19.17 16.94 36.89
CA GLY A 4 -20.26 17.70 36.26
C GLY A 4 -19.88 18.30 34.91
N ALA A 5 -20.73 19.20 34.40
CA ALA A 5 -20.46 19.94 33.18
C ALA A 5 -19.41 21.03 33.44
N GLN A 6 -18.29 20.96 32.71
CA GLN A 6 -17.15 21.86 32.86
C GLN A 6 -16.69 22.40 31.50
N ASN A 7 -16.11 23.60 31.49
CA ASN A 7 -15.58 24.20 30.27
C ASN A 7 -14.42 23.38 29.72
N ALA A 8 -14.57 22.92 28.48
CA ALA A 8 -13.58 22.14 27.75
C ALA A 8 -12.98 22.98 26.61
N TYR A 9 -11.73 22.67 26.25
CA TYR A 9 -11.16 23.05 24.97
C TYR A 9 -11.19 21.82 24.07
N SER A 10 -11.66 21.99 22.84
CA SER A 10 -11.69 20.90 21.86
C SER A 10 -10.87 21.22 20.64
N VAL A 11 -10.35 20.19 19.99
CA VAL A 11 -9.79 20.28 18.65
C VAL A 11 -10.19 19.06 17.84
N ASP A 12 -10.64 19.32 16.61
CA ASP A 12 -10.95 18.31 15.62
C ASP A 12 -9.75 18.16 14.69
N VAL A 13 -9.35 16.93 14.41
CA VAL A 13 -8.24 16.62 13.52
C VAL A 13 -8.75 15.72 12.39
N GLU A 14 -8.87 16.31 11.21
CA GLU A 14 -9.22 15.59 9.99
C GLU A 14 -8.19 14.49 9.68
N GLY A 15 -8.67 13.33 9.23
CA GLY A 15 -7.87 12.16 8.90
C GLY A 15 -7.26 11.43 10.10
N ALA A 16 -7.33 11.99 11.31
CA ALA A 16 -6.79 11.33 12.48
C ALA A 16 -7.74 10.24 12.99
N SER A 17 -7.15 9.12 13.42
CA SER A 17 -7.84 8.16 14.27
C SER A 17 -7.73 8.56 15.73
N LYS A 18 -8.63 8.04 16.58
CA LYS A 18 -8.54 8.21 18.04
C LYS A 18 -7.16 7.81 18.59
N LYS A 19 -6.56 6.75 18.03
CA LYS A 19 -5.26 6.25 18.46
C LYS A 19 -4.14 7.26 18.23
N ILE A 20 -4.13 7.95 17.08
CA ILE A 20 -3.14 9.01 16.79
C ILE A 20 -3.25 10.11 17.84
N LEU A 21 -4.48 10.56 18.12
CA LEU A 21 -4.73 11.61 19.09
C LEU A 21 -4.20 11.23 20.49
N GLU A 22 -4.51 10.02 20.95
CA GLU A 22 -4.04 9.52 22.24
C GLU A 22 -2.51 9.46 22.32
N GLU A 23 -1.84 8.90 21.32
CA GLU A 23 -0.38 8.71 21.34
C GLU A 23 0.38 10.04 21.27
N VAL A 24 -0.07 10.97 20.41
CA VAL A 24 0.53 12.32 20.34
C VAL A 24 0.29 13.06 21.66
N PHE A 25 -0.90 12.94 22.25
CA PHE A 25 -1.22 13.62 23.51
C PHE A 25 -0.35 13.10 24.64
N LYS A 26 -0.27 11.77 24.81
CA LYS A 26 0.61 11.10 25.80
C LYS A 26 2.06 11.58 25.67
N LYS A 27 2.57 11.72 24.44
CA LYS A 27 3.92 12.21 24.18
C LYS A 27 4.10 13.66 24.65
N MET A 28 3.15 14.54 24.33
CA MET A 28 3.25 15.97 24.65
C MET A 28 3.10 16.26 26.14
N VAL A 29 2.22 15.55 26.85
CA VAL A 29 2.01 15.78 28.29
C VAL A 29 2.97 15.01 29.19
N LYS A 30 3.84 14.17 28.62
CA LYS A 30 4.77 13.32 29.39
C LYS A 30 5.61 14.11 30.40
N GLU A 31 6.08 15.29 29.99
CA GLU A 31 6.90 16.17 30.83
C GLU A 31 6.07 16.90 31.91
N PHE A 32 4.75 16.92 31.78
CA PHE A 32 3.87 17.56 32.78
C PHE A 32 3.69 16.65 33.99
N GLY A 33 3.73 15.34 33.81
CA GLY A 33 3.56 14.37 34.89
C GLY A 33 3.05 13.01 34.43
N LYS A 34 2.62 12.20 35.40
CA LYS A 34 2.13 10.85 35.14
C LYS A 34 0.67 10.87 34.69
N LEU A 35 0.46 10.64 33.39
CA LEU A 35 -0.88 10.43 32.82
C LEU A 35 -1.41 9.05 33.24
N GLN A 36 -2.67 9.01 33.67
CA GLN A 36 -3.41 7.82 34.05
C GLN A 36 -4.68 7.72 33.20
N GLU A 37 -5.26 6.53 33.13
CA GLU A 37 -6.48 6.27 32.36
C GLU A 37 -7.58 5.72 33.28
N ASN A 38 -8.74 6.35 33.24
CA ASN A 38 -9.96 5.81 33.78
C ASN A 38 -10.72 5.05 32.67
N LYS A 39 -10.47 3.74 32.58
CA LYS A 39 -11.07 2.87 31.56
C LYS A 39 -12.60 2.87 31.54
N LYS A 40 -13.24 3.06 32.70
CA LYS A 40 -14.72 3.10 32.80
C LYS A 40 -15.28 4.36 32.17
N ALA A 41 -14.64 5.49 32.42
CA ALA A 41 -15.04 6.78 31.84
C ALA A 41 -14.48 7.00 30.42
N ARG A 42 -13.49 6.19 30.00
CA ARG A 42 -12.72 6.36 28.76
C ARG A 42 -12.03 7.74 28.70
N GLU A 43 -11.52 8.16 29.85
CA GLU A 43 -10.89 9.46 30.06
C GLU A 43 -9.48 9.27 30.59
N PHE A 44 -8.57 10.12 30.13
CA PHE A 44 -7.23 10.24 30.67
C PHE A 44 -7.20 11.39 31.68
N PHE A 45 -6.40 11.24 32.73
CA PHE A 45 -6.25 12.26 33.75
C PHE A 45 -4.82 12.31 34.29
N MET A 46 -4.41 13.48 34.76
CA MET A 46 -3.14 13.71 35.42
C MET A 46 -3.38 14.63 36.60
N MET A 47 -2.93 14.22 37.78
CA MET A 47 -3.06 15.00 39.01
C MET A 47 -1.74 15.72 39.31
N ALA A 48 -1.83 16.96 39.77
CA ALA A 48 -0.70 17.81 40.14
C ALA A 48 0.38 17.92 39.05
N GLY A 49 -0.04 18.02 37.78
CA GLY A 49 0.83 18.17 36.62
C GLY A 49 1.46 19.57 36.53
N LYS A 50 2.70 19.64 36.05
CA LYS A 50 3.45 20.90 35.85
C LYS A 50 3.40 21.33 34.39
N ALA A 51 2.34 22.05 34.04
CA ALA A 51 2.19 22.64 32.71
C ALA A 51 2.64 24.11 32.72
N GLY A 52 3.96 24.35 32.62
CA GLY A 52 4.57 25.69 32.73
C GLY A 52 3.96 26.75 31.83
N ARG A 53 3.60 26.37 30.60
CA ARG A 53 2.97 27.26 29.62
C ARG A 53 1.53 27.62 29.96
N ILE A 54 0.85 26.80 30.78
CA ILE A 54 -0.55 26.99 31.15
C ILE A 54 -0.64 27.73 32.48
N ASN A 55 0.04 27.24 33.54
CA ASN A 55 -0.13 27.78 34.91
C ASN A 55 1.20 28.09 35.64
N GLY A 56 2.29 28.32 34.89
CA GLY A 56 3.58 28.65 35.49
C GLY A 56 4.12 27.52 36.39
N SER A 57 4.57 27.87 37.59
CA SER A 57 5.11 26.88 38.54
C SER A 57 4.03 26.13 39.33
N SER A 58 2.79 26.62 39.33
CA SER A 58 1.69 26.01 40.08
C SER A 58 1.16 24.76 39.38
N PRO A 59 0.91 23.67 40.12
CA PRO A 59 0.39 22.45 39.54
C PRO A 59 -1.04 22.64 39.03
N VAL A 60 -1.44 21.79 38.09
CA VAL A 60 -2.80 21.71 37.55
C VAL A 60 -3.24 20.26 37.43
N ASP A 61 -4.54 20.03 37.52
CA ASP A 61 -5.13 18.75 37.18
C ASP A 61 -5.60 18.81 35.72
N ILE A 62 -5.22 17.80 34.94
CA ILE A 62 -5.51 17.71 33.51
C ILE A 62 -6.43 16.53 33.26
N TYR A 63 -7.43 16.71 32.41
CA TYR A 63 -8.29 15.64 31.91
C TYR A 63 -8.37 15.71 30.39
N ALA A 64 -8.43 14.54 29.74
CA ALA A 64 -8.58 14.45 28.30
C ALA A 64 -9.50 13.30 27.90
N LYS A 65 -10.28 13.52 26.85
CA LYS A 65 -11.13 12.51 26.23
C LYS A 65 -10.96 12.56 24.72
N PHE A 66 -10.93 11.38 24.11
CA PHE A 66 -10.72 11.22 22.67
C PHE A 66 -11.90 10.47 22.07
N GLU A 67 -12.52 11.09 21.07
CA GLU A 67 -13.66 10.56 20.35
C GLU A 67 -13.34 10.43 18.87
N GLU A 68 -13.83 9.36 18.26
CA GLU A 68 -13.67 9.12 16.84
C GLU A 68 -14.96 9.52 16.12
N GLY A 69 -14.81 10.36 15.12
CA GLY A 69 -15.88 10.82 14.24
C GLY A 69 -15.72 10.24 12.83
N LYS A 70 -16.59 10.69 11.92
CA LYS A 70 -16.50 10.27 10.52
C LYS A 70 -15.41 11.05 9.80
N GLY A 71 -14.27 10.41 9.52
CA GLY A 71 -13.14 11.01 8.79
C GLY A 71 -12.31 11.99 9.62
N MET A 72 -12.56 12.08 10.92
CA MET A 72 -11.83 12.91 11.86
C MET A 72 -11.93 12.33 13.26
N ALA A 73 -11.06 12.78 14.16
CA ALA A 73 -11.19 12.50 15.59
C ALA A 73 -11.09 13.81 16.38
N THR A 74 -11.70 13.82 17.55
CA THR A 74 -11.81 15.00 18.42
C THR A 74 -11.14 14.73 19.76
N THR A 75 -10.31 15.67 20.20
CA THR A 75 -9.77 15.71 21.56
C THR A 75 -10.53 16.76 22.35
N TYR A 76 -11.06 16.37 23.51
CA TYR A 76 -11.56 17.28 24.53
C TYR A 76 -10.55 17.36 25.67
N PHE A 77 -10.22 18.57 26.11
CA PHE A 77 -9.16 18.86 27.07
C PHE A 77 -9.66 19.82 28.14
N TRP A 78 -9.51 19.41 29.39
CA TRP A 78 -9.87 20.20 30.57
C TRP A 78 -8.65 20.41 31.46
N VAL A 79 -8.57 21.59 32.06
CA VAL A 79 -7.54 21.95 33.04
C VAL A 79 -8.23 22.55 34.26
N ASP A 80 -7.98 21.96 35.42
CA ASP A 80 -8.44 22.43 36.72
C ASP A 80 -7.26 23.03 37.51
N LEU A 81 -7.47 24.24 38.02
CA LEU A 81 -6.49 25.00 38.79
C LEU A 81 -6.52 24.66 40.30
N GLY A 82 -7.31 23.66 40.71
CA GLY A 82 -7.50 23.23 42.11
C GLY A 82 -8.72 23.87 42.77
N GLY A 83 -9.66 24.39 41.98
CA GLY A 83 -10.85 25.09 42.49
C GLY A 83 -11.78 25.60 41.39
N ALA A 84 -11.26 25.79 40.17
CA ALA A 84 -12.04 26.12 39.00
C ALA A 84 -11.38 25.57 37.73
N PHE A 85 -12.22 25.16 36.78
CA PHE A 85 -11.77 24.82 35.43
C PHE A 85 -11.46 26.07 34.63
N VAL A 86 -10.35 26.03 33.90
CA VAL A 86 -9.90 27.15 33.06
C VAL A 86 -10.96 27.50 32.03
N ASN A 87 -11.32 28.78 31.96
CA ASN A 87 -12.27 29.32 31.00
C ASN A 87 -11.77 30.66 30.47
N SER A 88 -12.27 31.07 29.30
CA SER A 88 -11.76 32.27 28.61
C SER A 88 -12.17 33.61 29.25
N GLN A 89 -13.15 33.61 30.17
CA GLN A 89 -13.66 34.82 30.80
C GLN A 89 -12.85 35.17 32.06
N GLU A 90 -12.60 34.19 32.92
CA GLU A 90 -11.98 34.39 34.23
C GLU A 90 -10.49 34.05 34.25
N HIS A 91 -10.03 33.23 33.29
CA HIS A 91 -8.68 32.66 33.28
C HIS A 91 -7.96 32.91 31.95
N GLN A 92 -7.99 34.15 31.44
CA GLN A 92 -7.53 34.49 30.09
C GLN A 92 -6.09 34.03 29.80
N LYS A 93 -5.14 34.26 30.73
CA LYS A 93 -3.73 33.87 30.56
C LYS A 93 -3.57 32.34 30.43
N GLN A 94 -4.25 31.59 31.29
CA GLN A 94 -4.25 30.12 31.26
C GLN A 94 -4.95 29.62 29.99
N SER A 95 -6.06 30.26 29.59
CA SER A 95 -6.78 29.97 28.34
C SER A 95 -5.89 30.12 27.13
N ASP A 96 -5.11 31.20 27.05
CA ASP A 96 -4.16 31.43 25.94
C ASP A 96 -3.03 30.39 25.95
N GLY A 97 -2.55 30.00 27.14
CA GLY A 97 -1.62 28.88 27.30
C GLY A 97 -2.18 27.55 26.76
N ILE A 98 -3.44 27.24 27.07
CA ILE A 98 -4.14 26.05 26.58
C ILE A 98 -4.34 26.11 25.07
N LYS A 99 -4.84 27.22 24.52
CA LYS A 99 -5.04 27.39 23.08
C LYS A 99 -3.73 27.18 22.32
N THR A 100 -2.62 27.68 22.86
CA THR A 100 -1.32 27.52 22.23
C THR A 100 -0.83 26.07 22.31
N PHE A 101 -1.01 25.39 23.46
CA PHE A 101 -0.75 23.96 23.59
C PHE A 101 -1.58 23.12 22.62
N MET A 102 -2.89 23.38 22.52
CA MET A 102 -3.82 22.68 21.64
C MET A 102 -3.49 22.91 20.16
N LYS A 103 -3.01 24.11 19.79
CA LYS A 103 -2.52 24.40 18.44
C LYS A 103 -1.28 23.57 18.09
N ASP A 104 -0.29 23.51 18.99
CA ASP A 104 0.91 22.70 18.77
C ASP A 104 0.56 21.21 18.70
N TYR A 105 -0.37 20.76 19.56
CA TYR A 105 -0.91 19.41 19.55
C TYR A 105 -1.62 19.05 18.25
N TYR A 106 -2.45 19.95 17.71
CA TYR A 106 -3.08 19.79 16.40
C TYR A 106 -2.06 19.62 15.28
N ILE A 107 -1.01 20.47 15.26
CA ILE A 107 0.04 20.42 14.26
C ILE A 107 0.77 19.08 14.31
N GLU A 108 1.10 18.59 15.50
CA GLU A 108 1.75 17.28 15.67
C GLU A 108 0.84 16.11 15.26
N CYS A 109 -0.46 16.17 15.56
CA CYS A 109 -1.42 15.17 15.09
C CYS A 109 -1.50 15.15 13.56
N ARG A 110 -1.68 16.32 12.92
CA ARG A 110 -1.70 16.44 11.46
C ARG A 110 -0.38 15.97 10.83
N ARG A 111 0.77 16.23 11.47
CA ARG A 111 2.06 15.72 11.01
C ARG A 111 2.06 14.19 10.97
N VAL A 112 1.57 13.53 12.01
CA VAL A 112 1.50 12.06 12.04
C VAL A 112 0.53 11.53 10.97
N VAL A 113 -0.64 12.14 10.81
CA VAL A 113 -1.61 11.75 9.76
C VAL A 113 -0.98 11.83 8.38
N VAL A 114 -0.37 12.97 8.03
CA VAL A 114 0.28 13.16 6.72
C VAL A 114 1.48 12.21 6.54
N GLN A 115 2.18 11.85 7.61
CA GLN A 115 3.24 10.83 7.55
C GLN A 115 2.72 9.42 7.28
N GLU A 116 1.53 9.07 7.78
CA GLU A 116 0.89 7.78 7.46
C GLU A 116 0.38 7.78 6.01
N GLU A 117 -0.27 8.86 5.57
CA GLU A 117 -0.69 9.05 4.17
C GLU A 117 0.51 8.91 3.21
N LEU A 118 1.62 9.60 3.50
CA LEU A 118 2.83 9.52 2.68
C LEU A 118 3.37 8.09 2.57
N LYS A 119 3.43 7.35 3.69
CA LYS A 119 3.91 5.95 3.69
C LYS A 119 3.03 5.03 2.86
N ASP A 120 1.73 5.27 2.84
CA ASP A 120 0.81 4.46 2.06
C ASP A 120 0.92 4.77 0.56
N GLU A 121 1.08 6.04 0.19
CA GLU A 121 1.35 6.44 -1.19
C GLU A 121 2.72 5.93 -1.69
N GLU A 122 3.77 5.95 -0.86
CA GLU A 122 5.08 5.37 -1.20
C GLU A 122 4.98 3.87 -1.51
N LYS A 123 4.19 3.10 -0.73
CA LYS A 123 3.95 1.67 -1.01
C LYS A 123 3.16 1.46 -2.31
N ASN A 124 2.21 2.34 -2.60
CA ASN A 124 1.43 2.27 -3.84
C ASN A 124 2.34 2.54 -5.05
N LEU A 125 3.21 3.54 -4.95
CA LEU A 125 4.23 3.83 -5.96
C LEU A 125 5.15 2.62 -6.19
N GLU A 126 5.69 2.01 -5.13
CA GLU A 126 6.57 0.83 -5.23
C GLU A 126 5.88 -0.35 -5.94
N LYS A 127 4.58 -0.56 -5.70
CA LYS A 127 3.80 -1.60 -6.41
C LYS A 127 3.70 -1.30 -7.91
N LEU A 128 3.37 -0.06 -8.27
CA LEU A 128 3.27 0.37 -9.67
C LEU A 128 4.61 0.23 -10.41
N GLU A 129 5.72 0.59 -9.77
CA GLU A 129 7.07 0.42 -10.34
C GLU A 129 7.42 -1.05 -10.59
N LYS A 130 7.07 -1.95 -9.66
CA LYS A 130 7.25 -3.39 -9.82
C LYS A 130 6.39 -3.95 -10.95
N GLU A 131 5.15 -3.50 -11.08
CA GLU A 131 4.25 -3.90 -12.17
C GLU A 131 4.78 -3.43 -13.53
N LEU A 132 5.23 -2.18 -13.63
CA LEU A 132 5.85 -1.65 -14.84
C LEU A 132 7.08 -2.45 -15.25
N THR A 133 7.95 -2.80 -14.28
CA THR A 133 9.14 -3.62 -14.55
C THR A 133 8.78 -5.00 -15.08
N LYS A 134 7.75 -5.65 -14.52
CA LYS A 134 7.25 -6.95 -15.02
C LYS A 134 6.68 -6.84 -16.43
N LEU A 135 5.96 -5.76 -16.73
CA LEU A 135 5.40 -5.51 -18.07
C LEU A 135 6.50 -5.31 -19.11
N LYS A 136 7.55 -4.55 -18.78
CA LYS A 136 8.72 -4.36 -19.66
C LYS A 136 9.41 -5.69 -19.96
N LYS A 137 9.69 -6.49 -18.92
CA LYS A 137 10.29 -7.82 -19.12
C LYS A 137 9.45 -8.73 -20.00
N LYS A 138 8.13 -8.79 -19.75
CA LYS A 138 7.22 -9.58 -20.61
C LYS A 138 7.25 -9.10 -22.06
N ASN A 139 7.32 -7.80 -22.29
CA ASN A 139 7.42 -7.26 -23.65
C ASN A 139 8.73 -7.69 -24.33
N GLU A 140 9.86 -7.63 -23.62
CA GLU A 140 11.15 -8.16 -24.10
C GLU A 140 11.06 -9.66 -24.43
N ASP A 141 10.51 -10.46 -23.51
CA ASP A 141 10.32 -11.91 -23.69
C ASP A 141 9.46 -12.19 -24.95
N TYR A 142 8.36 -11.45 -25.15
CA TYR A 142 7.53 -11.58 -26.35
C TYR A 142 8.25 -11.21 -27.65
N HIS A 143 9.11 -10.20 -27.63
CA HIS A 143 9.93 -9.86 -28.78
C HIS A 143 10.93 -10.99 -29.11
N GLU A 144 11.58 -11.57 -28.11
CA GLU A 144 12.47 -12.73 -28.32
C GLU A 144 11.72 -13.95 -28.87
N ASP A 145 10.53 -14.24 -28.33
CA ASP A 145 9.71 -15.36 -28.79
C ASP A 145 9.26 -15.17 -30.25
N ILE A 146 8.93 -13.94 -30.65
CA ILE A 146 8.62 -13.59 -32.04
C ILE A 146 9.81 -13.87 -32.96
N GLU A 147 11.02 -13.46 -32.57
CA GLU A 147 12.22 -13.70 -33.40
C GLU A 147 12.52 -15.21 -33.54
N LYS A 148 12.46 -15.98 -32.45
CA LYS A 148 12.62 -17.44 -32.49
C LYS A 148 11.55 -18.10 -33.36
N ALA A 149 10.30 -17.62 -33.32
CA ALA A 149 9.23 -18.15 -34.15
C ALA A 149 9.46 -17.86 -35.64
N LYS A 150 9.94 -16.66 -36.00
CA LYS A 150 10.30 -16.32 -37.39
C LYS A 150 11.40 -17.23 -37.93
N GLU A 151 12.44 -17.51 -37.14
CA GLU A 151 13.51 -18.42 -37.56
C GLU A 151 12.98 -19.83 -37.82
N LYS A 152 12.13 -20.36 -36.94
CA LYS A 152 11.47 -21.67 -37.12
C LYS A 152 10.57 -21.71 -38.36
N ILE A 153 9.82 -20.64 -38.63
CA ILE A 153 8.99 -20.55 -39.84
C ILE A 153 9.89 -20.66 -41.07
N LYS A 154 10.99 -19.89 -41.13
CA LYS A 154 11.93 -19.92 -42.25
C LYS A 154 12.56 -21.30 -42.46
N GLU A 155 12.91 -21.99 -41.38
CA GLU A 155 13.45 -23.36 -41.45
C GLU A 155 12.39 -24.34 -41.98
N ALA A 156 11.16 -24.24 -41.48
CA ALA A 156 10.05 -25.07 -41.93
C ALA A 156 9.73 -24.84 -43.42
N GLU A 157 9.73 -23.59 -43.88
CA GLU A 157 9.56 -23.23 -45.30
C GLU A 157 10.62 -23.92 -46.17
N LYS A 158 11.90 -23.84 -45.79
CA LYS A 158 12.98 -24.53 -46.51
C LYS A 158 12.81 -26.06 -46.51
N ASN A 159 12.40 -26.64 -45.39
CA ASN A 159 12.16 -28.08 -45.29
C ASN A 159 10.99 -28.53 -46.19
N ILE A 160 9.94 -27.70 -46.32
CA ILE A 160 8.83 -27.96 -47.25
C ILE A 160 9.32 -27.95 -48.70
N GLU A 161 10.09 -26.93 -49.09
CA GLU A 161 10.66 -26.85 -50.45
C GLU A 161 11.52 -28.08 -50.78
N GLN A 162 12.42 -28.48 -49.88
CA GLN A 162 13.25 -29.67 -50.08
C GLN A 162 12.40 -30.94 -50.17
N ASN A 163 11.38 -31.07 -49.31
CA ASN A 163 10.52 -32.24 -49.30
C ASN A 163 9.73 -32.41 -50.60
N VAL A 164 9.28 -31.31 -51.22
CA VAL A 164 8.63 -31.33 -52.55
C VAL A 164 9.58 -31.88 -53.60
N VAL A 165 10.83 -31.40 -53.63
CA VAL A 165 11.86 -31.91 -54.56
C VAL A 165 12.14 -33.40 -54.33
N ASP A 166 12.24 -33.83 -53.07
CA ASP A 166 12.48 -35.22 -52.71
C ASP A 166 11.31 -36.12 -53.14
N GLN A 167 10.07 -35.66 -52.99
CA GLN A 167 8.87 -36.37 -53.48
C GLN A 167 8.90 -36.54 -55.01
N GLU A 168 9.26 -35.50 -55.76
CA GLU A 168 9.38 -35.57 -57.22
C GLU A 168 10.46 -36.57 -57.65
N ASN A 169 11.64 -36.51 -57.01
CA ASN A 169 12.73 -37.44 -57.29
C ASN A 169 12.33 -38.88 -56.97
N LYS A 170 11.68 -39.12 -55.83
CA LYS A 170 11.19 -40.44 -55.45
C LYS A 170 10.13 -40.96 -56.43
N THR A 171 9.27 -40.08 -56.95
CA THR A 171 8.28 -40.43 -57.98
C THR A 171 8.97 -40.94 -59.26
N LYS A 172 10.01 -40.24 -59.74
CA LYS A 172 10.81 -40.67 -60.89
C LYS A 172 11.49 -42.02 -60.67
N GLU A 173 12.07 -42.24 -59.48
CA GLU A 173 12.66 -43.52 -59.11
C GLU A 173 11.64 -44.67 -59.13
N ILE A 174 10.44 -44.43 -58.57
CA ILE A 174 9.33 -45.40 -58.57
C ILE A 174 8.93 -45.75 -60.00
N ASP A 175 8.80 -44.76 -60.89
CA ASP A 175 8.41 -45.02 -62.28
C ASP A 175 9.49 -45.79 -63.04
N GLY A 176 10.77 -45.50 -62.80
CA GLY A 176 11.88 -46.31 -63.30
C GLY A 176 11.79 -47.77 -62.83
N GLN A 177 11.54 -47.98 -61.54
CA GLN A 177 11.42 -49.32 -60.95
C GLN A 177 10.21 -50.09 -61.50
N LYS A 178 9.07 -49.42 -61.75
CA LYS A 178 7.90 -50.05 -62.40
C LYS A 178 8.25 -50.62 -63.78
N ASN A 179 9.05 -49.91 -64.57
CA ASN A 179 9.49 -50.38 -65.88
C ASN A 179 10.34 -51.66 -65.75
N VAL A 180 11.31 -51.67 -64.83
CA VAL A 180 12.15 -52.85 -64.56
C VAL A 180 11.30 -54.05 -64.14
N VAL A 181 10.35 -53.86 -63.23
CA VAL A 181 9.41 -54.91 -62.80
C VAL A 181 8.64 -55.44 -64.02
N GLY A 182 8.11 -54.56 -64.86
CA GLY A 182 7.38 -54.95 -66.08
C GLY A 182 8.23 -55.79 -67.05
N GLU A 183 9.50 -55.44 -67.25
CA GLU A 183 10.42 -56.23 -68.07
C GLU A 183 10.70 -57.62 -67.49
N VAL A 184 10.95 -57.71 -66.18
CA VAL A 184 11.18 -58.98 -65.49
C VAL A 184 9.93 -59.87 -65.53
N THR A 185 8.74 -59.29 -65.36
CA THR A 185 7.46 -60.01 -65.50
C THR A 185 7.28 -60.58 -66.90
N LYS A 186 7.61 -59.81 -67.96
CA LYS A 186 7.58 -60.32 -69.34
C LYS A 186 8.55 -61.48 -69.55
N LYS A 187 9.79 -61.37 -69.03
CA LYS A 187 10.78 -62.46 -69.07
C LYS A 187 10.25 -63.72 -68.39
N LEU A 188 9.66 -63.59 -67.19
CA LEU A 188 9.08 -64.69 -66.44
C LEU A 188 7.97 -65.41 -67.24
N ASN A 189 7.06 -64.66 -67.85
CA ASN A 189 5.93 -65.20 -68.61
C ASN A 189 6.32 -65.89 -69.94
N ASN A 190 7.54 -65.65 -70.42
CA ASN A 190 8.07 -66.27 -71.63
C ASN A 190 8.90 -67.52 -71.34
N LEU A 191 9.20 -67.82 -70.07
CA LEU A 191 9.85 -69.08 -69.69
C LEU A 191 8.82 -70.23 -69.75
N GLY A 192 9.15 -71.29 -70.49
CA GLY A 192 8.30 -72.49 -70.62
C GLY A 192 7.23 -72.43 -71.72
N LYS A 193 7.28 -71.43 -72.60
CA LYS A 193 6.53 -71.43 -73.87
C LYS A 193 7.42 -71.94 -74.99
N ASP A 194 7.37 -73.25 -75.22
CA ASP A 194 7.80 -73.91 -76.48
C ASP A 194 6.60 -74.04 -77.41
#